data_AF-A0A0C4EIJ9-F1
#
_entry.id   AF-A0A0C4EIJ9-F1
#
_cell.length_a   1.000
_cell.length_b   1.000
_cell.length_c   1.000
_cell.angle_alpha   90.00
_cell.angle_beta   90.00
_cell.angle_gamma   90.00
#
_symmetry.space_group_name_H-M   'P 1'
#
loop_
_entity.id
_entity.type
_entity.pdbx_description
1 polymer ?
#
loop_
_entity_poly.entity_id
_entity_poly.type
_entity_poly.pdbx_seq_one_letter_code
_entity_poly.pdbx_strand_id
1 'polypeptide(L)'
;MGIKEIEWSPKGDYMAVRNDAMPTAVFIFSFRGSNSSSQNAHPDSIQLQSMVPLRPRLSSILHFSSPVRCLQWHPTLTQLVLVCATSAVYSWFPRHPGLSSSSAETPQPADYCEGIGVPAGIPFNAVSIHWNPTGDIMLISDKATFCLALPVTEDNEST
;
A
#
# COMPACT_ATOMS: atom_id res chain seq x y z
N MET A 1 -21.07 1.76 -13.54
CA MET A 1 -20.81 2.41 -12.23
C MET A 1 -20.61 1.30 -11.23
N GLY A 2 -19.39 1.13 -10.72
CA GLY A 2 -19.08 0.03 -9.82
C GLY A 2 -17.63 0.05 -9.40
N ILE A 3 -17.27 -0.91 -8.55
CA ILE A 3 -15.88 -1.15 -8.16
C ILE A 3 -15.09 -1.54 -9.41
N LYS A 4 -13.95 -0.87 -9.61
CA LYS A 4 -13.08 -1.08 -10.76
C LYS A 4 -11.91 -2.00 -10.45
N GLU A 5 -11.37 -1.86 -9.25
CA GLU A 5 -10.21 -2.61 -8.80
C GLU A 5 -10.28 -2.77 -7.29
N ILE A 6 -9.94 -3.97 -6.83
CA ILE A 6 -9.83 -4.37 -5.43
C ILE A 6 -8.50 -5.09 -5.28
N GLU A 7 -7.72 -4.71 -4.28
CA GLU A 7 -6.39 -5.24 -4.04
C GLU A 7 -6.20 -5.48 -2.54
N TRP A 8 -5.74 -6.66 -2.17
CA TRP A 8 -5.47 -7.02 -0.78
C TRP A 8 -3.98 -6.86 -0.47
N SER A 9 -3.69 -6.25 0.68
CA SER A 9 -2.33 -6.26 1.22
C SER A 9 -1.84 -7.70 1.43
N PRO A 10 -0.52 -7.97 1.39
CA PRO A 10 0.01 -9.33 1.45
C PRO A 10 -0.41 -10.15 2.68
N LYS A 11 -0.69 -9.46 3.79
CA LYS A 11 -1.11 -10.09 5.06
C LYS A 11 -2.63 -10.17 5.22
N GLY A 12 -3.41 -9.58 4.30
CA GLY A 12 -4.87 -9.52 4.39
C GLY A 12 -5.41 -8.50 5.39
N ASP A 13 -4.54 -7.75 6.09
CA ASP A 13 -4.95 -6.75 7.09
C ASP A 13 -5.57 -5.50 6.47
N TYR A 14 -5.30 -5.23 5.19
CA TYR A 14 -5.85 -4.11 4.43
C TYR A 14 -6.38 -4.52 3.05
N MET A 15 -7.42 -3.82 2.60
CA MET A 15 -7.98 -3.90 1.26
C MET A 15 -8.10 -2.49 0.68
N ALA A 16 -7.53 -2.28 -0.50
CA ALA A 16 -7.67 -1.05 -1.26
C ALA A 16 -8.76 -1.22 -2.34
N VAL A 17 -9.58 -0.20 -2.51
CA VAL A 17 -10.70 -0.20 -3.46
C VAL A 17 -10.74 1.12 -4.21
N ARG A 18 -10.78 1.07 -5.54
CA ARG A 18 -11.18 2.21 -6.38
C ARG A 18 -12.41 1.89 -7.21
N ASN A 19 -13.20 2.91 -7.51
CA ASN A 19 -14.43 2.76 -8.27
C ASN A 19 -14.56 3.87 -9.33
N ASP A 20 -15.33 3.62 -10.39
CA ASP A 20 -15.50 4.59 -11.48
C ASP A 20 -16.37 5.81 -11.10
N ALA A 21 -17.13 5.73 -10.00
CA ALA A 21 -17.96 6.85 -9.54
C ALA A 21 -17.15 7.95 -8.86
N MET A 22 -16.04 7.58 -8.21
CA MET A 22 -15.08 8.49 -7.58
C MET A 22 -13.67 8.14 -8.06
N PRO A 23 -13.34 8.42 -9.32
CA PRO A 23 -12.15 7.86 -9.96
C PRO A 23 -10.85 8.53 -9.45
N THR A 24 -10.95 9.61 -8.70
CA THR A 24 -9.83 10.29 -8.00
C THR A 24 -9.63 9.82 -6.56
N ALA A 25 -10.45 8.88 -6.07
CA ALA A 25 -10.39 8.40 -4.70
C ALA A 25 -10.04 6.91 -4.62
N VAL A 26 -9.19 6.56 -3.65
CA VAL A 26 -8.93 5.17 -3.23
C VAL A 26 -9.35 5.03 -1.78
N PHE A 27 -10.20 4.05 -1.50
CA PHE A 27 -10.65 3.71 -0.17
C PHE A 27 -9.82 2.55 0.36
N ILE A 28 -9.22 2.73 1.54
CA ILE A 28 -8.43 1.69 2.19
C ILE A 28 -9.19 1.24 3.42
N PHE A 29 -9.56 -0.04 3.45
CA PHE A 29 -10.22 -0.67 4.58
C PHE A 29 -9.22 -1.51 5.35
N SER A 30 -9.23 -1.39 6.68
CA SER A 30 -8.51 -2.29 7.58
C SER A 30 -9.44 -3.42 8.05
N PHE A 31 -8.86 -4.60 8.16
CA PHE A 31 -9.45 -5.80 8.70
C PHE A 31 -8.67 -6.15 9.96
N ARG A 32 -9.38 -6.48 11.04
CA ARG A 32 -8.72 -7.03 12.21
C ARG A 32 -8.26 -8.44 11.84
N GLY A 33 -6.96 -8.63 11.67
CA GLY A 33 -6.37 -9.96 11.60
C GLY A 33 -6.85 -10.79 12.78
N SER A 34 -7.04 -12.09 12.55
CA SER A 34 -7.36 -13.11 13.56
C SER A 34 -6.18 -13.33 14.52
N ASN A 35 -5.66 -12.25 15.11
CA ASN A 35 -4.63 -12.26 16.13
C ASN A 35 -5.32 -11.93 17.45
N SER A 36 -6.43 -12.62 17.75
CA SER A 36 -6.75 -12.88 19.15
C SER A 36 -5.61 -13.76 19.65
N SER A 37 -4.61 -13.12 20.23
CA SER A 37 -3.60 -13.77 21.06
C SER A 37 -4.32 -14.56 22.14
N SER A 38 -4.59 -15.84 21.88
CA SER A 38 -4.80 -16.82 22.93
C SER A 38 -3.45 -17.12 23.58
N GLN A 39 -2.81 -16.09 24.16
CA GLN A 39 -1.86 -16.35 25.23
C GLN A 39 -2.71 -16.84 26.41
N ASN A 40 -2.55 -18.12 26.74
CA ASN A 40 -3.27 -18.91 27.75
C ASN A 40 -4.44 -19.78 27.22
N ALA A 41 -4.34 -20.37 26.03
CA ALA A 41 -5.15 -21.55 25.73
C ALA A 41 -4.49 -22.81 26.35
N HIS A 42 -5.16 -23.38 27.34
CA HIS A 42 -4.85 -24.70 27.90
C HIS A 42 -4.91 -25.76 26.79
N PRO A 43 -3.99 -26.73 26.72
CA PRO A 43 -3.86 -27.68 25.60
C PRO A 43 -5.08 -28.58 25.34
N ASP A 44 -6.10 -28.55 26.21
CA ASP A 44 -7.33 -29.37 26.10
C ASP A 44 -8.58 -28.58 25.68
N SER A 45 -8.46 -27.31 25.32
CA SER A 45 -9.60 -26.53 24.85
C SER A 45 -9.74 -26.59 23.34
N ILE A 46 -10.76 -27.30 22.84
CA ILE A 46 -11.22 -27.22 21.45
C ILE A 46 -11.67 -25.77 21.22
N GLN A 47 -10.77 -24.94 20.72
CA GLN A 47 -11.03 -23.55 20.40
C GLN A 47 -11.88 -23.53 19.12
N LEU A 48 -13.20 -23.60 19.29
CA LEU A 48 -14.16 -23.18 18.27
C LEU A 48 -13.75 -21.75 17.89
N GLN A 49 -13.08 -21.63 16.74
CA GLN A 49 -12.71 -20.34 16.16
C GLN A 49 -14.00 -19.54 16.08
N SER A 50 -14.14 -18.56 16.97
CA SER A 50 -15.32 -17.70 17.03
C SER A 50 -15.53 -17.15 15.63
N MET A 51 -16.64 -17.50 14.99
CA MET A 51 -17.07 -16.96 13.71
C MET A 51 -17.51 -15.50 13.89
N VAL A 52 -16.62 -14.66 14.41
CA VAL A 52 -16.84 -13.22 14.43
C VAL A 52 -16.83 -12.77 12.97
N PRO A 53 -17.92 -12.18 12.46
CA PRO A 53 -17.94 -11.69 11.09
C PRO A 53 -16.84 -10.65 10.93
N LEU A 54 -16.07 -10.75 9.83
CA LEU A 54 -15.09 -9.74 9.46
C LEU A 54 -15.80 -8.38 9.37
N ARG A 55 -15.38 -7.44 10.22
CA ARG A 55 -15.90 -6.07 10.22
C ARG A 55 -14.84 -5.13 9.64
N PRO A 56 -14.82 -4.94 8.31
CA PRO A 56 -13.92 -3.96 7.70
C PRO A 56 -14.19 -2.57 8.28
N ARG A 57 -13.13 -1.81 8.51
CA ARG A 57 -13.19 -0.41 8.93
C ARG A 57 -12.53 0.44 7.88
N LEU A 58 -13.14 1.57 7.52
CA LEU A 58 -12.45 2.53 6.67
C LEU A 58 -11.24 3.07 7.44
N SER A 59 -10.05 2.80 6.92
CA SER A 59 -8.77 3.24 7.48
C SER A 59 -8.41 4.62 6.93
N SER A 60 -8.42 4.73 5.60
CA SER A 60 -7.91 5.93 4.91
C SER A 60 -8.68 6.15 3.62
N ILE A 61 -8.72 7.40 3.17
CA ILE A 61 -9.17 7.78 1.83
C ILE A 61 -8.03 8.57 1.20
N LEU A 62 -7.50 8.08 0.08
CA LEU A 62 -6.48 8.79 -0.70
C LEU A 62 -7.19 9.55 -1.81
N HIS A 63 -6.95 10.85 -1.89
CA HIS A 63 -7.57 11.71 -2.89
C HIS A 63 -6.52 12.38 -3.78
N PHE A 64 -6.71 12.28 -5.09
CA PHE A 64 -5.76 12.75 -6.10
C PHE A 64 -6.39 13.83 -6.99
N SER A 65 -5.55 14.68 -7.58
CA SER A 65 -6.00 15.69 -8.56
C SER A 65 -6.36 15.09 -9.92
N SER A 66 -5.89 13.87 -10.21
CA SER A 66 -6.13 13.14 -11.46
C SER A 66 -6.64 11.73 -11.17
N PRO A 67 -7.42 11.11 -12.08
CA PRO A 67 -8.00 9.81 -11.80
C PRO A 67 -6.95 8.71 -11.66
N VAL A 68 -7.10 7.85 -10.66
CA VAL A 68 -6.20 6.72 -10.39
C VAL A 68 -6.33 5.68 -11.50
N ARG A 69 -5.20 5.35 -12.12
CA ARG A 69 -5.14 4.41 -13.26
C ARG A 69 -4.89 2.98 -12.82
N CYS A 70 -3.98 2.81 -11.87
CA CYS A 70 -3.56 1.53 -11.34
C CYS A 70 -3.14 1.72 -9.87
N LEU A 71 -3.42 0.70 -9.06
CA LEU A 71 -2.90 0.56 -7.71
C LEU A 71 -2.48 -0.89 -7.50
N GLN A 72 -1.37 -1.12 -6.80
CA GLN A 72 -0.88 -2.46 -6.50
C GLN A 72 -0.19 -2.44 -5.13
N TRP A 73 -0.47 -3.44 -4.30
CA TRP A 73 0.32 -3.64 -3.09
C TRP A 73 1.72 -4.16 -3.44
N HIS A 74 2.70 -3.72 -2.66
CA HIS A 74 3.99 -4.38 -2.63
C HIS A 74 3.80 -5.87 -2.28
N PRO A 75 4.50 -6.83 -2.93
CA PRO A 75 4.24 -8.27 -2.74
C PRO A 75 4.42 -8.79 -1.31
N THR A 76 5.36 -8.22 -0.55
CA THR A 76 5.69 -8.65 0.82
C THR A 76 5.44 -7.60 1.91
N LEU A 77 5.48 -6.30 1.57
CA LEU A 77 5.33 -5.19 2.51
C LEU A 77 3.89 -4.66 2.52
N THR A 78 3.48 -4.07 3.64
CA THR A 78 2.20 -3.34 3.72
C THR A 78 2.39 -1.93 3.18
N GLN A 79 2.70 -1.83 1.89
CA GLN A 79 2.85 -0.59 1.13
C GLN A 79 1.95 -0.68 -0.09
N LEU A 80 1.08 0.32 -0.27
CA LEU A 80 0.26 0.44 -1.47
C LEU A 80 0.92 1.45 -2.41
N VAL A 81 1.11 1.08 -3.66
CA VAL A 81 1.65 1.98 -4.70
C VAL A 81 0.61 2.21 -5.78
N LEU A 82 0.53 3.44 -6.29
CA LEU A 82 -0.48 3.84 -7.27
C LEU A 82 0.01 4.96 -8.20
N VAL A 83 -0.63 5.06 -9.36
CA VAL A 83 -0.34 6.05 -10.41
C VAL A 83 -1.62 6.69 -10.96
N CYS A 84 -1.51 7.97 -11.35
CA CYS A 84 -2.66 8.82 -11.69
C CYS A 84 -2.60 9.38 -13.13
N ALA A 85 -1.92 8.71 -14.07
CA ALA A 85 -1.59 9.26 -15.39
C ALA A 85 -0.81 10.58 -15.31
N THR A 86 0.08 10.68 -14.33
CA THR A 86 1.01 11.79 -14.12
C THR A 86 2.44 11.24 -14.15
N SER A 87 3.44 12.14 -14.21
CA SER A 87 4.86 11.78 -14.08
C SER A 87 5.28 11.54 -12.63
N ALA A 88 4.45 10.86 -11.85
CA ALA A 88 4.71 10.57 -10.44
C ALA A 88 4.13 9.22 -10.02
N VAL A 89 4.80 8.60 -9.07
CA VAL A 89 4.35 7.41 -8.36
C VAL A 89 4.07 7.80 -6.92
N TYR A 90 2.93 7.35 -6.39
CA TYR A 90 2.54 7.62 -5.02
C TYR A 90 2.55 6.34 -4.21
N SER A 91 3.02 6.43 -2.96
CA SER A 91 3.01 5.34 -1.99
C SER A 91 2.18 5.70 -0.77
N TRP A 92 1.49 4.72 -0.21
CA TRP A 92 0.80 4.81 1.07
C TRP A 92 1.30 3.72 2.01
N PHE A 93 1.49 4.09 3.27
CA PHE A 93 1.91 3.21 4.34
C PHE A 93 0.99 3.38 5.55
N PRO A 94 0.54 2.32 6.22
CA PRO A 94 -0.28 2.41 7.44
C PRO A 94 0.51 2.93 8.66
N ARG A 95 1.85 2.97 8.57
CA ARG A 95 2.74 3.44 9.63
C ARG A 95 4.06 3.88 9.03
N HIS A 96 4.60 5.01 9.50
CA HIS A 96 5.90 5.51 9.03
C HIS A 96 7.05 4.53 9.41
N PRO A 97 7.87 4.08 8.44
CA PRO A 97 9.10 3.35 8.73
C PRO A 97 10.10 4.26 9.47
N GLY A 98 10.61 3.88 10.64
CA GLY A 98 11.68 4.63 11.33
C GLY A 98 11.25 5.57 12.47
N LEU A 99 9.95 5.82 12.68
CA LEU A 99 9.45 6.47 13.91
C LEU A 99 9.14 5.39 14.97
N SER A 100 10.17 4.70 15.45
CA SER A 100 10.09 4.03 16.75
C SER A 100 10.31 5.10 17.82
N SER A 101 9.23 5.56 18.45
CA SER A 101 9.26 6.55 19.52
C SER A 101 10.20 6.12 20.65
N SER A 102 11.39 6.71 20.73
CA SER A 102 12.23 6.68 21.94
C SER A 102 11.94 7.86 22.89
N SER A 103 11.01 8.74 22.55
CA SER A 103 10.50 9.76 23.46
C SER A 103 9.01 9.57 23.70
N ALA A 104 8.68 9.29 24.95
CA ALA A 104 7.33 9.32 25.47
C ALA A 104 6.80 10.75 25.41
N GLU A 105 6.15 11.12 24.31
CA GLU A 105 5.12 12.17 24.25
C GLU A 105 4.46 12.12 22.86
N THR A 106 3.17 11.75 22.84
CA THR A 106 2.26 11.53 21.70
C THR A 106 2.48 10.31 20.77
N PRO A 107 1.69 9.23 20.91
CA PRO A 107 1.60 8.17 19.90
C PRO A 107 0.63 8.62 18.79
N GLN A 108 1.15 8.98 17.61
CA GLN A 108 0.33 9.11 16.40
C GLN A 108 0.79 8.06 15.38
N PRO A 109 0.08 6.93 15.26
CA PRO A 109 0.16 6.10 14.06
C PRO A 109 -0.64 6.82 12.96
N ALA A 110 -0.05 7.86 12.38
CA ALA A 110 -0.61 8.47 11.20
C ALA A 110 -0.16 7.65 9.99
N ASP A 111 -1.13 7.19 9.21
CA ASP A 111 -0.88 6.72 7.86
C ASP A 111 -0.06 7.79 7.11
N TYR A 112 0.94 7.36 6.35
CA TYR A 112 1.86 8.25 5.64
C TYR A 112 1.74 8.04 4.12
N CYS A 113 1.83 9.14 3.38
CA CYS A 113 1.83 9.15 1.92
C CYS A 113 3.09 9.83 1.40
N GLU A 114 3.66 9.27 0.35
CA GLU A 114 4.80 9.86 -0.37
C GLU A 114 4.48 9.94 -1.86
N GLY A 115 5.08 10.92 -2.55
CA GLY A 115 5.03 11.04 -4.00
C GLY A 115 6.43 11.27 -4.56
N ILE A 116 6.85 10.43 -5.49
CA ILE A 116 8.15 10.52 -6.15
C ILE A 116 7.92 10.80 -7.63
N GLY A 117 8.54 11.85 -8.15
CA GLY A 117 8.51 12.16 -9.57
C GLY A 117 9.27 11.11 -10.38
N VAL A 118 8.72 10.68 -11.52
CA VAL A 118 9.41 9.80 -12.46
C VAL A 118 10.34 10.66 -13.32
N PRO A 119 11.67 10.51 -13.22
CA PRO A 119 12.62 11.34 -13.96
C PRO A 119 12.71 10.85 -15.41
N ALA A 120 11.67 11.08 -16.19
CA ALA A 120 11.69 10.84 -17.62
C ALA A 120 12.14 12.10 -18.37
N GLY A 121 13.09 11.98 -19.29
CA GLY A 121 13.49 13.07 -20.19
C GLY A 121 12.41 13.47 -21.21
N ILE A 122 11.26 12.81 -21.16
CA ILE A 122 10.07 13.01 -21.99
C ILE A 122 8.82 12.98 -21.10
N PRO A 123 7.68 13.52 -21.54
CA PRO A 123 6.42 13.35 -20.82
C PRO A 123 6.10 11.86 -20.60
N PHE A 124 5.92 11.45 -19.34
CA PHE A 124 5.66 10.08 -18.94
C PHE A 124 4.39 10.02 -18.11
N ASN A 125 3.31 9.51 -18.70
CA ASN A 125 2.01 9.44 -18.01
C ASN A 125 1.81 8.05 -17.44
N ALA A 126 2.29 7.80 -16.22
CA ALA A 126 2.26 6.47 -15.61
C ALA A 126 0.82 5.93 -15.51
N VAL A 127 0.54 4.80 -16.16
CA VAL A 127 -0.80 4.18 -16.19
C VAL A 127 -0.85 2.80 -15.54
N SER A 128 0.29 2.11 -15.43
CA SER A 128 0.37 0.78 -14.81
C SER A 128 1.66 0.59 -14.03
N ILE A 129 1.55 -0.28 -13.03
CA ILE A 129 2.63 -0.71 -12.14
C ILE A 129 2.65 -2.24 -12.15
N HIS A 130 3.83 -2.82 -12.13
CA HIS A 130 4.03 -4.25 -11.89
C HIS A 130 5.27 -4.50 -11.05
N TRP A 131 5.07 -5.11 -9.88
CA TRP A 131 6.16 -5.64 -9.06
C TRP A 131 6.68 -6.97 -9.60
N ASN A 132 7.98 -7.19 -9.48
CA ASN A 132 8.49 -8.56 -9.51
C ASN A 132 8.09 -9.31 -8.21
N PRO A 133 8.14 -10.65 -8.17
CA PRO A 133 7.66 -11.42 -7.02
C PRO A 133 8.35 -11.10 -5.69
N THR A 134 9.61 -10.68 -5.74
CA THR A 134 10.43 -10.32 -4.58
C THR A 134 10.11 -8.92 -4.04
N GLY A 135 9.58 -8.02 -4.89
CA GLY A 135 9.22 -6.66 -4.53
C GLY A 135 10.38 -5.66 -4.55
N ASP A 136 11.58 -6.07 -4.95
CA ASP A 136 12.73 -5.18 -5.10
C ASP A 136 12.68 -4.38 -6.41
N ILE A 137 12.04 -4.90 -7.46
CA ILE A 137 11.94 -4.22 -8.76
C ILE A 137 10.48 -3.91 -9.07
N MET A 138 10.22 -2.65 -9.42
CA MET A 138 8.90 -2.21 -9.89
C MET A 138 9.00 -1.67 -11.31
N LEU A 139 8.27 -2.27 -12.23
CA LEU A 139 8.04 -1.73 -13.56
C LEU A 139 6.91 -0.71 -13.49
N ILE A 140 7.14 0.48 -14.04
CA ILE A 140 6.14 1.52 -14.22
C ILE A 140 6.05 1.77 -15.71
N SER A 141 4.86 1.79 -16.29
CA SER A 141 4.70 2.05 -17.72
C SER A 141 3.67 3.11 -18.02
N ASP A 142 3.89 3.81 -19.13
CA ASP A 142 2.87 4.62 -19.79
C ASP A 142 2.30 3.86 -21.01
N LYS A 143 1.75 4.56 -22.00
CA LYS A 143 1.19 3.93 -23.21
C LYS A 143 2.22 3.42 -24.22
N ALA A 144 3.46 3.90 -24.16
CA ALA A 144 4.48 3.69 -25.20
C ALA A 144 5.86 3.29 -24.64
N THR A 145 6.13 3.61 -23.38
CA THR A 145 7.42 3.48 -22.72
C THR A 145 7.25 2.94 -21.31
N PHE A 146 8.36 2.53 -20.69
CA PHE A 146 8.39 2.09 -19.31
C PHE A 146 9.68 2.54 -18.62
N CYS A 147 9.64 2.55 -17.29
CA CYS A 147 10.78 2.76 -16.41
C CYS A 147 10.82 1.63 -15.37
N LEU A 148 12.00 1.34 -14.84
CA LEU A 148 12.17 0.44 -13.70
C LEU A 148 12.56 1.28 -12.49
N ALA A 149 11.86 1.09 -11.38
CA ALA A 149 12.30 1.55 -10.07
C ALA A 149 13.02 0.40 -9.36
N LEU A 150 14.21 0.70 -8.87
CA LEU A 150 15.14 -0.21 -8.19
C LEU A 150 15.38 0.33 -6.77
N PRO A 151 15.73 -0.53 -5.80
CA PRO A 151 16.07 -0.06 -4.48
C PRO A 151 17.40 0.70 -4.57
N VAL A 152 17.49 1.82 -3.87
CA VAL A 152 18.77 2.52 -3.72
C VAL A 152 19.60 1.68 -2.75
N THR A 153 20.69 1.09 -3.24
CA THR A 153 21.73 0.55 -2.36
C THR A 153 22.54 1.72 -1.85
N GLU A 154 22.60 1.89 -0.53
CA GLU A 154 23.61 2.76 0.08
C GLU A 154 24.97 2.09 -0.16
N ASP A 155 25.61 2.42 -1.26
CA ASP A 155 27.02 2.08 -1.45
C ASP A 155 27.78 2.87 -0.39
N ASN A 156 28.32 2.15 0.62
CA ASN A 156 29.22 2.69 1.63
C ASN A 156 30.35 3.45 0.91
N GLU A 157 30.20 4.78 0.81
CA GLU A 157 31.23 5.70 0.36
C GLU A 157 32.32 5.72 1.43
N SER A 158 33.14 4.66 1.42
CA SER A 158 34.30 4.47 2.27
C SER A 158 35.41 5.34 1.67
N THR A 159 35.44 6.61 2.06
CA THR A 159 36.62 7.46 1.91
C THR A 159 37.52 7.33 3.12
#